data_AF-A0A9N9NTW1-F1
#
_entry.id   AF-A0A9N9NTW1-F1
#
_cell.length_a   1.000
_cell.length_b   1.000
_cell.length_c   1.000
_cell.angle_alpha   90.00
_cell.angle_beta   90.00
_cell.angle_gamma   90.00
#
_symmetry.space_group_name_H-M   'P 1'
#
loop_
_entity.id
_entity.type
_entity.pdbx_description
1 polymer ?
#
loop_
_entity_poly.entity_id
_entity_poly.type
_entity_poly.pdbx_seq_one_letter_code
_entity_poly.pdbx_strand_id
1 'polypeptide(L)' 'MEEIRKSVSFGIMIDKSTDISTNKHIDIYIMYPNIFGNIKTHFLQLLALEQSDAKIITM' A
#
# COMPACT_ATOMS: atom_id res chain seq x y z
N MET A 1 12.54 1.07 4.84
CA MET A 1 12.68 -0.38 4.55
C MET A 1 13.39 -1.17 5.64
N GLU A 2 14.49 -0.68 6.22
CA GLU A 2 15.22 -1.44 7.25
C GLU A 2 14.39 -1.72 8.52
N GLU A 3 13.56 -0.76 8.95
CA GLU A 3 12.63 -0.94 10.07
C GLU A 3 11.58 -2.02 9.79
N ILE A 4 11.06 -2.08 8.56
CA ILE A 4 10.12 -3.12 8.12
C ILE A 4 10.78 -4.50 8.15
N ARG A 5 12.02 -4.62 7.68
CA ARG A 5 12.78 -5.88 7.68
C ARG A 5 13.07 -6.40 9.09
N LYS A 6 13.15 -5.50 10.07
CA LYS A 6 13.32 -5.83 11.49
C LYS A 6 11.99 -6.10 12.21
N SER A 7 10.87 -5.83 11.56
CA SER A 7 9.55 -6.07 12.14
C SER A 7 9.23 -7.56 12.15
N VAL A 8 8.55 -8.00 13.20
CA VAL A 8 8.13 -9.40 13.39
C VAL A 8 6.92 -9.78 12.54
N SER A 9 6.19 -8.79 12.03
CA SER A 9 5.03 -8.98 11.17
C SER A 9 4.82 -7.77 10.29
N PHE A 10 4.12 -7.96 9.17
CA PHE A 10 3.63 -6.85 8.37
C PHE A 10 2.32 -7.25 7.69
N GLY A 11 1.52 -6.25 7.36
CA GLY A 11 0.34 -6.37 6.52
C GLY A 11 0.48 -5.48 5.30
N ILE A 12 -0.13 -5.87 4.19
CA ILE A 12 -0.31 -5.02 3.02
C ILE A 12 -1.73 -4.47 3.09
N MET A 13 -1.85 -3.15 3.01
CA MET A 13 -3.13 -2.47 2.93
C MET A 13 -3.29 -1.90 1.52
N ILE A 14 -4.43 -2.21 0.91
CA ILE A 14 -4.78 -1.80 -0.44
C ILE A 14 -6.04 -0.96 -0.30
N ASP A 15 -5.98 0.29 -0.73
CA ASP A 15 -7.13 1.21 -0.70
C ASP A 15 -7.40 1.77 -2.09
N LYS A 16 -8.66 2.11 -2.35
CA LYS A 16 -9.05 2.76 -3.59
C LYS A 16 -9.12 4.26 -3.37
N SER A 17 -8.34 4.99 -4.14
CA SER A 17 -8.29 6.45 -4.09
C SER A 17 -8.82 7.08 -5.36
N THR A 18 -9.22 8.34 -5.27
CA THR A 18 -9.63 9.16 -6.42
C THR A 18 -8.91 10.49 -6.30
N ASP A 19 -8.16 10.88 -7.33
CA ASP A 19 -7.44 12.15 -7.32
C ASP A 19 -8.37 13.36 -7.53
N ILE A 20 -7.82 14.57 -7.40
CA ILE A 20 -8.56 15.83 -7.62
C ILE A 20 -9.10 15.96 -9.06
N SER A 21 -8.52 15.23 -10.01
CA SER A 21 -8.92 15.18 -11.42
C SER A 21 -9.91 14.05 -11.72
N THR A 22 -10.48 13.40 -10.69
CA THR A 22 -11.44 12.29 -10.77
C THR A 22 -10.90 10.96 -11.30
N ASN A 23 -9.57 10.83 -11.46
CA ASN A 23 -8.95 9.58 -11.85
C ASN A 23 -8.90 8.62 -10.67
N LYS A 24 -9.21 7.35 -10.93
CA LYS A 24 -9.21 6.30 -9.92
C LYS A 24 -7.81 5.71 -9.78
N HIS A 25 -7.44 5.41 -8.55
CA HIS A 25 -6.16 4.81 -8.21
C HIS A 25 -6.33 3.69 -7.20
N ILE A 26 -5.32 2.84 -7.12
CA ILE A 26 -5.09 1.94 -5.99
C ILE A 26 -3.86 2.43 -5.25
N ASP A 27 -4.01 2.63 -3.94
CA ASP A 27 -2.96 3.02 -3.03
C ASP A 27 -2.51 1.77 -2.27
N ILE A 28 -1.21 1.47 -2.30
CA ILE A 28 -0.62 0.31 -1.64
C ILE A 28 0.29 0.77 -0.52
N TYR A 29 0.05 0.28 0.69
CA TYR A 29 0.85 0.55 1.88
C TYR A 29 1.29 -0.74 2.55
N ILE A 30 2.46 -0.71 3.20
CA ILE A 30 2.81 -1.71 4.22
C ILE A 30 2.50 -1.13 5.59
N MET A 31 1.76 -1.88 6.39
CA MET A 31 1.54 -1.63 7.80
C MET A 31 2.36 -2.60 8.64
N TYR A 32 3.09 -2.11 9.63
CA TYR A 32 3.99 -2.94 10.45
C TYR A 32 4.16 -2.35 11.85
N PRO A 33 4.27 -3.17 12.91
CA PRO A 33 4.68 -2.71 14.22
C PRO A 33 6.17 -2.36 14.21
N ASN A 34 6.54 -1.24 14.84
CA ASN A 34 7.93 -0.97 15.16
C ASN A 34 8.39 -1.71 16.43
N ILE A 35 9.67 -1.56 16.79
CA ILE A 35 10.25 -2.20 17.99
C ILE A 35 9.58 -1.79 19.31
N PHE A 36 8.81 -0.70 19.32
CA PHE A 36 8.07 -0.21 20.48
C PHE A 36 6.59 -0.65 20.46
N GLY A 37 6.18 -1.45 19.46
CA GLY A 37 4.80 -1.91 19.29
C GLY A 37 3.87 -0.90 18.61
N ASN A 38 4.36 0.28 18.20
CA ASN A 38 3.56 1.26 17.49
C ASN A 38 3.36 0.84 16.04
N ILE A 39 2.12 0.88 15.56
CA ILE A 39 1.81 0.62 14.16
C ILE A 39 2.26 1.79 13.30
N LYS A 40 3.12 1.50 12.33
CA LYS A 40 3.54 2.43 11.29
C LYS A 40 2.99 1.98 9.94
N THR A 41 2.76 2.96 9.09
CA THR A 41 2.43 2.76 7.68
C THR A 41 3.52 3.35 6.79
N HIS A 42 3.84 2.64 5.72
CA HIS A 42 4.77 3.10 4.68
C HIS A 42 4.08 2.96 3.33
N PHE A 43 3.93 4.07 2.63
CA PHE A 43 3.44 4.08 1.25
C PHE A 43 4.44 3.39 0.34
N LEU A 44 3.95 2.45 -0.47
CA LEU A 44 4.75 1.76 -1.47
C LEU A 44 4.53 2.36 -2.86
N GLN A 45 3.28 2.41 -3.29
CA GLN A 45 2.96 2.68 -4.68
C GLN A 45 1.53 3.19 -4.85
N LEU A 46 1.37 4.07 -5.84
CA LEU A 46 0.11 4.51 -6.41
C LEU A 46 0.00 3.90 -7.80
N LEU A 47 -1.07 3.15 -8.05
CA LEU A 47 -1.37 2.56 -9.36
C LEU A 47 -2.56 3.28 -9.96
N ALA A 48 -2.37 3.92 -11.11
CA ALA A 48 -3.49 4.46 -11.89
C ALA A 48 -4.36 3.31 -12.40
N LEU A 49 -5.66 3.39 -12.13
CA LEU A 49 -6.64 2.49 -12.73
C LEU A 49 -7.11 3.08 -14.05
N GLU A 50 -6.37 2.81 -15.11
CA GLU A 50 -6.90 3.03 -16.45
C GLU A 50 -8.08 2.06 -16.70
N GLN A 51 -9.14 2.53 -17.34
CA GLN A 51 -10.40 1.77 -17.48
C GLN A 51 -10.22 0.42 -18.23
N SER A 52 -9.09 0.18 -18.91
CA SER A 52 -8.78 -1.06 -19.64
C SER A 52 -7.84 -2.03 -18.93
N ASP A 53 -7.12 -1.61 -17.88
CA ASP A 53 -5.89 -2.31 -17.43
C ASP A 53 -6.03 -2.93 -16.04
N ALA A 54 -7.19 -3.52 -15.74
CA ALA A 54 -7.35 -4.39 -14.58
C ALA A 54 -6.49 -5.66 -14.76
N LYS A 55 -5.18 -5.55 -14.53
CA LYS A 55 -4.27 -6.69 -14.47
C LYS A 55 -4.47 -7.37 -13.13
N ILE A 56 -5.02 -8.59 -13.17
CA ILE A 56 -5.10 -9.46 -12.00
C ILE A 56 -3.66 -9.76 -11.56
N ILE A 57 -3.29 -9.27 -10.38
CA ILE A 57 -2.04 -9.63 -9.73
C ILE A 57 -2.36 -10.75 -8.76
N THR A 58 -2.02 -11.98 -9.13
CA THR A 58 -2.08 -13.15 -8.24
C THR A 58 -0.77 -13.21 -7.45
N MET A 59 -0.87 -13.24 -6.11
CA MET A 59 0.23 -13.55 -5.19
C MET A 59 0.17 -15.00 -4.74
#